data_AF-A0A1G2FYY0-F1
#
_entry.id   AF-A0A1G2FYY0-F1
#
_cell.length_a   1.000
_cell.length_b   1.000
_cell.length_c   1.000
_cell.angle_alpha   90.00
_cell.angle_beta   90.00
_cell.angle_gamma   90.00
#
_symmetry.space_group_name_H-M   'P 1'
#
loop_
_entity.id
_entity.type
_entity.pdbx_description
1 polymer ?
#
loop_
_entity_poly.entity_id
_entity_poly.type
_entity_poly.pdbx_seq_one_letter_code
_entity_poly.pdbx_strand_id
1 'polypeptide(L)'
;MKRNVSGYSMKKYRQQGFNLLELLVALGVFVTVVIAFFGVVAISLRAMNRATAKVQTAFLLEEGVEALKLLRDISWQENIKSQVVEYNQCLRFDASSGRYLTTQLNNQLLLHFDETAGATSFADSSGSANSATCTTCPDVGTGQVGYADSEGNFNFKTAALFASAQGDAMLFTSAAPFSFEKTDAFSISAWVKTGDASTQEMPIFNKGLDGSSGATTGYDFSLWRTGGKTVPRFYISDPGGGNIAVRGNGSVDLSLSPASWHHVAVTYKGSSSPSPVDIKLYIDGKQEQTTTDANTPISGSFINTIRAKIGARFDSTGSPSGNKRFFNGSLDEVAVYNAELTPTDVWGLYKYNIPVCGLVDNKFARYVVLKNICRAELGTSADILGPVNSMGGCAGYGGSPVVDYDTKKATVFTRWGDPDYTEDFFTIEESVELYLANLFLDS
;
A
#
# COMPACT_ATOMS: atom_id res chain seq x y z
N MET A 1 58.95 -96.01 20.70
CA MET A 1 57.55 -95.59 20.96
C MET A 1 57.38 -94.17 20.42
N LYS A 2 56.28 -93.93 19.69
CA LYS A 2 55.96 -92.78 18.80
C LYS A 2 56.14 -91.38 19.42
N ARG A 3 56.50 -90.40 18.58
CA ARG A 3 55.98 -89.03 18.67
C ARG A 3 55.66 -88.49 17.28
N ASN A 4 54.36 -88.37 16.98
CA ASN A 4 53.84 -87.76 15.77
C ASN A 4 53.90 -86.24 15.88
N VAL A 5 54.29 -85.63 14.77
CA VAL A 5 54.29 -84.18 14.51
C VAL A 5 52.85 -83.73 14.25
N SER A 6 52.42 -82.61 14.85
CA SER A 6 51.13 -81.96 14.56
C SER A 6 51.37 -80.57 13.98
N GLY A 7 50.75 -80.30 12.84
CA GLY A 7 51.01 -79.19 11.93
C GLY A 7 50.47 -77.82 12.35
N TYR A 8 51.08 -76.79 11.76
CA TYR A 8 50.71 -75.38 11.86
C TYR A 8 49.40 -75.10 11.09
N SER A 9 48.45 -74.40 11.71
CA SER A 9 47.22 -73.91 11.07
C SER A 9 47.25 -72.39 10.99
N MET A 10 47.25 -71.84 9.77
CA MET A 10 47.13 -70.41 9.51
C MET A 10 45.70 -69.94 9.75
N LYS A 11 45.49 -69.06 10.74
CA LYS A 11 44.21 -68.37 10.95
C LYS A 11 43.94 -67.40 9.79
N LYS A 12 42.97 -67.73 8.93
CA LYS A 12 42.34 -66.77 8.01
C LYS A 12 41.51 -65.76 8.83
N TYR A 13 41.85 -64.48 8.76
CA TYR A 13 40.96 -63.41 9.24
C TYR A 13 39.74 -63.35 8.33
N ARG A 14 38.57 -63.66 8.89
CA ARG A 14 37.27 -63.62 8.19
C ARG A 14 36.84 -62.16 8.14
N GLN A 15 36.96 -61.49 6.99
CA GLN A 15 36.37 -60.18 6.81
C GLN A 15 34.84 -60.33 6.84
N GLN A 16 34.20 -59.83 7.89
CA GLN A 16 32.74 -59.76 7.99
C GLN A 16 32.30 -58.57 7.15
N GLY A 17 31.57 -58.83 6.06
CA GLY A 17 30.95 -57.77 5.26
C GLY A 17 29.84 -57.06 6.04
N PHE A 18 29.61 -55.79 5.73
CA PHE A 18 28.54 -54.99 6.34
C PHE A 18 27.16 -55.56 6.00
N ASN A 19 26.28 -55.69 7.00
CA ASN A 19 24.88 -56.09 6.79
C ASN A 19 24.08 -54.94 6.16
N LEU A 20 23.11 -55.26 5.29
CA LEU A 20 22.30 -54.28 4.54
C LEU A 20 21.61 -53.24 5.45
N LEU A 21 21.18 -53.66 6.64
CA LEU A 21 20.55 -52.80 7.64
C LEU A 21 21.49 -51.71 8.18
N GLU A 22 22.76 -52.06 8.39
CA GLU A 22 23.77 -51.14 8.92
C GLU A 22 24.14 -50.07 7.90
N LEU A 23 24.19 -50.44 6.62
CA LEU A 23 24.34 -49.51 5.51
C LEU A 23 23.15 -48.54 5.43
N LEU A 24 21.92 -49.04 5.60
CA LEU A 24 20.70 -48.23 5.52
C LEU A 24 20.62 -47.22 6.67
N VAL A 25 20.94 -47.63 7.89
CA VAL A 25 21.03 -46.73 9.06
C VAL A 25 22.11 -45.68 8.85
N ALA A 26 23.31 -46.09 8.40
CA ALA A 26 24.40 -45.15 8.13
C ALA A 26 24.01 -44.10 7.06
N LEU A 27 23.28 -44.52 6.02
CA LEU A 27 22.81 -43.62 4.96
C LEU A 27 21.73 -42.66 5.48
N GLY A 28 20.81 -43.13 6.34
CA GLY A 28 19.81 -42.29 6.98
C GLY A 28 20.41 -41.22 7.89
N VAL A 29 21.40 -41.60 8.72
CA VAL A 29 22.14 -40.64 9.57
C VAL A 29 22.90 -39.64 8.69
N PHE A 30 23.58 -40.11 7.65
CA PHE A 30 24.31 -39.26 6.71
C PHE A 30 23.38 -38.23 6.04
N VAL A 31 22.24 -38.66 5.51
CA VAL A 31 21.26 -37.75 4.88
C VAL A 31 20.74 -36.72 5.89
N THR A 32 20.45 -37.14 7.12
CA THR A 32 19.97 -36.23 8.18
C THR A 32 21.02 -35.17 8.52
N VAL A 33 22.29 -35.57 8.66
CA VAL A 33 23.41 -34.64 8.91
C VAL A 33 23.59 -33.67 7.75
N VAL A 34 23.50 -34.16 6.50
CA VAL A 34 23.63 -33.33 5.30
C VAL A 34 22.48 -32.31 5.24
N ILE A 35 21.23 -32.71 5.49
CA ILE A 35 20.08 -31.80 5.53
C ILE A 35 20.25 -30.76 6.65
N ALA A 36 20.67 -31.19 7.85
CA ALA A 36 20.92 -30.28 8.96
C ALA A 36 22.03 -29.27 8.62
N PHE A 37 23.12 -29.72 7.98
CA PHE A 37 24.20 -28.86 7.53
C PHE A 37 23.73 -27.82 6.51
N PHE A 38 22.98 -28.24 5.49
CA PHE A 38 22.37 -27.31 4.53
C PHE A 38 21.39 -26.34 5.20
N GLY A 39 20.64 -26.80 6.19
CA GLY A 39 19.77 -25.95 7.01
C GLY A 39 20.55 -24.88 7.79
N VAL A 40 21.65 -25.25 8.42
CA VAL A 40 22.54 -24.30 9.13
C VAL A 40 23.13 -23.29 8.15
N VAL A 41 23.65 -23.73 7.00
CA VAL A 41 24.18 -22.83 5.97
C VAL A 41 23.12 -21.85 5.47
N ALA A 42 21.89 -22.32 5.23
CA ALA A 42 20.78 -21.46 4.83
C ALA A 42 20.42 -20.43 5.90
N ILE A 43 20.39 -20.81 7.18
CA ILE A 43 20.16 -19.90 8.31
C ILE A 43 21.29 -18.87 8.41
N SER A 44 22.55 -19.29 8.29
CA SER A 44 23.71 -18.40 8.33
C SER A 44 23.70 -17.38 7.18
N LEU A 45 23.39 -17.80 5.95
CA LEU A 45 23.27 -16.90 4.81
C LEU A 45 22.13 -15.88 5.01
N ARG A 46 20.99 -16.31 5.56
CA ARG A 46 19.89 -15.41 5.91
C ARG A 46 20.30 -14.38 6.97
N ALA A 47 21.03 -14.82 8.01
CA ALA A 47 21.54 -13.92 9.04
C ALA A 47 22.54 -12.89 8.48
N MET A 48 23.45 -13.32 7.59
CA MET A 48 24.39 -12.43 6.90
C MET A 48 23.67 -11.41 6.00
N ASN A 49 22.66 -11.83 5.25
CA ASN A 49 21.87 -10.93 4.41
C ASN A 49 21.13 -9.87 5.25
N ARG A 50 20.59 -10.26 6.42
CA ARG A 50 19.98 -9.31 7.37
C ARG A 50 20.99 -8.34 7.96
N ALA A 51 22.17 -8.81 8.37
CA ALA A 51 23.23 -7.94 8.89
C ALA A 51 23.67 -6.91 7.84
N THR A 52 23.85 -7.35 6.60
CA THR A 52 24.17 -6.47 5.47
C THR A 52 23.06 -5.44 5.23
N ALA A 53 21.80 -5.88 5.24
CA ALA A 53 20.66 -4.98 5.08
C ALA A 53 20.59 -3.93 6.20
N LYS A 54 20.86 -4.30 7.47
CA LYS A 54 20.93 -3.33 8.59
C LYS A 54 22.00 -2.25 8.37
N VAL A 55 23.18 -2.64 7.91
CA VAL A 55 24.26 -1.68 7.62
C VAL A 55 23.86 -0.74 6.47
N GLN A 56 23.27 -1.29 5.40
CA GLN A 56 22.75 -0.48 4.29
C GLN A 56 21.66 0.49 4.76
N THR A 57 20.72 0.03 5.59
CA THR A 57 19.67 0.86 6.20
C THR A 57 20.28 2.03 7.00
N ALA A 58 21.32 1.78 7.80
CA ALA A 58 21.99 2.83 8.57
C ALA A 58 22.65 3.90 7.67
N PHE A 59 23.37 3.51 6.62
CA PHE A 59 23.93 4.46 5.65
C PHE A 59 22.85 5.27 4.95
N LEU A 60 21.75 4.62 4.53
CA LEU A 60 20.63 5.29 3.88
C LEU A 60 19.92 6.28 4.81
N LEU A 61 19.95 6.02 6.12
CA LEU A 61 19.38 6.87 7.15
C LEU A 61 20.22 8.12 7.33
N GLU A 62 21.55 7.97 7.40
CA GLU A 62 22.51 9.09 7.40
C GLU A 62 22.34 9.95 6.14
N GLU A 63 22.25 9.32 4.95
CA GLU A 63 21.96 10.04 3.71
C GLU A 63 20.62 10.79 3.76
N GLY A 64 19.59 10.19 4.37
CA GLY A 64 18.28 10.83 4.49
C GLY A 64 18.30 12.06 5.41
N VAL A 65 19.12 12.02 6.47
CA VAL A 65 19.38 13.18 7.35
C VAL A 65 20.10 14.29 6.58
N GLU A 66 21.13 13.96 5.80
CA GLU A 66 21.85 14.94 4.99
C GLU A 66 20.99 15.52 3.86
N ALA A 67 20.15 14.70 3.23
CA ALA A 67 19.16 15.16 2.27
C ALA A 67 18.22 16.21 2.88
N LEU A 68 17.72 15.96 4.10
CA LEU A 68 16.86 16.90 4.81
C LEU A 68 17.59 18.21 5.16
N LYS A 69 18.86 18.15 5.58
CA LYS A 69 19.71 19.33 5.81
C LYS A 69 19.94 20.13 4.52
N LEU A 70 20.15 19.45 3.40
CA LEU A 70 20.32 20.12 2.11
C LEU A 70 19.03 20.82 1.66
N LEU A 71 17.87 20.21 1.87
CA LEU A 71 16.57 20.83 1.55
C LEU A 71 16.30 22.09 2.38
N ARG A 72 16.70 22.08 3.66
CA ARG A 72 16.76 23.27 4.50
C ARG A 72 17.65 24.33 3.84
N ASP A 73 18.89 23.98 3.51
CA ASP A 73 19.89 24.93 3.00
C ASP A 73 19.52 25.55 1.66
N ILE A 74 18.80 24.81 0.81
CA ILE A 74 18.27 25.33 -0.44
C ILE A 74 17.13 26.33 -0.17
N SER A 75 16.09 25.88 0.52
CA SER A 75 14.96 26.71 0.98
C SER A 75 13.88 25.81 1.56
N TRP A 76 13.50 26.02 2.82
CA TRP A 76 12.27 25.41 3.34
C TRP A 76 11.03 25.86 2.57
N GLN A 77 11.07 27.08 2.01
CA GLN A 77 9.91 27.68 1.37
C GLN A 77 9.52 26.98 0.07
N GLU A 78 10.52 26.47 -0.64
CA GLU A 78 10.34 25.73 -1.89
C GLU A 78 10.06 24.24 -1.67
N ASN A 79 10.47 23.68 -0.52
CA ASN A 79 10.56 22.24 -0.33
C ASN A 79 9.56 21.64 0.69
N ILE A 80 8.95 22.45 1.57
CA ILE A 80 7.92 21.99 2.54
C ILE A 80 6.63 22.78 2.35
N LYS A 81 5.44 22.16 2.45
CA LYS A 81 4.15 22.89 2.43
C LYS A 81 4.03 23.90 3.58
N SER A 82 3.26 24.97 3.38
CA SER A 82 3.15 26.08 4.35
C SER A 82 2.48 25.70 5.68
N GLN A 83 1.65 24.65 5.72
CA GLN A 83 0.91 24.20 6.91
C GLN A 83 0.93 22.66 6.97
N VAL A 84 1.53 22.10 8.03
CA VAL A 84 1.72 20.66 8.21
C VAL A 84 1.46 20.28 9.68
N VAL A 85 0.33 19.61 9.94
CA VAL A 85 0.04 18.97 11.24
C VAL A 85 0.86 17.68 11.36
N GLU A 86 0.71 16.80 10.37
CA GLU A 86 1.56 15.64 10.10
C GLU A 86 1.62 15.45 8.59
N TYR A 87 2.82 15.45 8.02
CA TYR A 87 3.00 15.35 6.58
C TYR A 87 4.17 14.44 6.25
N ASN A 88 3.84 13.36 5.56
CA ASN A 88 4.78 12.33 5.17
C ASN A 88 5.22 12.59 3.74
N GLN A 89 6.54 12.70 3.53
CA GLN A 89 7.12 12.98 2.22
C GLN A 89 8.18 11.94 1.87
N CYS A 90 8.27 11.63 0.57
CA CYS A 90 9.28 10.73 0.08
C CYS A 90 10.61 11.44 -0.10
N LEU A 91 11.68 10.79 0.39
CA LEU A 91 13.04 11.21 0.09
C LEU A 91 13.52 10.53 -1.20
N ARG A 92 13.39 11.20 -2.34
CA ARG A 92 13.84 10.68 -3.64
C ARG A 92 14.86 11.63 -4.26
N PHE A 93 16.02 11.09 -4.61
CA PHE A 93 17.01 11.82 -5.40
C PHE A 93 16.56 11.87 -6.85
N ASP A 94 16.32 13.08 -7.35
CA ASP A 94 16.19 13.33 -8.77
C ASP A 94 17.46 14.00 -9.29
N ALA A 95 18.25 13.24 -10.05
CA ALA A 95 19.51 13.71 -10.64
C ALA A 95 19.33 14.89 -11.61
N SER A 96 18.11 15.12 -12.12
CA SER A 96 17.81 16.20 -13.06
C SER A 96 17.42 17.51 -12.37
N SER A 97 16.78 17.45 -11.20
CA SER A 97 16.35 18.63 -10.45
C SER A 97 17.17 18.91 -9.18
N GLY A 98 18.02 17.97 -8.74
CA GLY A 98 18.78 18.08 -7.49
C GLY A 98 17.90 18.13 -6.24
N ARG A 99 16.60 17.81 -6.37
CA ARG A 99 15.62 17.85 -5.27
C ARG A 99 15.49 16.48 -4.61
N TYR A 100 15.25 16.52 -3.30
CA TYR A 100 15.23 15.35 -2.42
C TYR A 100 13.85 15.06 -1.83
N LEU A 101 12.88 15.99 -1.88
CA LEU A 101 11.51 15.76 -1.40
C LEU A 101 10.53 15.71 -2.56
N THR A 102 9.78 14.62 -2.66
CA THR A 102 8.59 14.56 -3.51
C THR A 102 7.38 14.09 -2.70
N THR A 103 6.26 14.76 -2.93
CA THR A 103 4.97 14.49 -2.29
C THR A 103 4.19 13.38 -2.99
N GLN A 104 4.69 12.88 -4.11
CA GLN A 104 3.88 12.12 -5.05
C GLN A 104 4.63 10.87 -5.46
N LEU A 105 4.11 9.72 -5.03
CA LEU A 105 3.85 8.72 -6.05
C LEU A 105 2.94 9.36 -7.10
N ASN A 106 3.08 8.97 -8.36
CA ASN A 106 2.23 9.46 -9.45
C ASN A 106 0.77 8.99 -9.27
N ASN A 107 0.12 9.37 -8.17
CA ASN A 107 -1.27 9.12 -7.92
C ASN A 107 -2.09 10.08 -8.79
N GLN A 108 -3.02 9.48 -9.53
CA GLN A 108 -4.02 10.22 -10.31
C GLN A 108 -5.16 10.69 -9.41
N LEU A 109 -5.29 10.13 -8.21
CA LEU A 109 -6.34 10.47 -7.26
C LEU A 109 -5.92 10.11 -5.83
N LEU A 110 -6.26 10.97 -4.88
CA LEU A 110 -6.29 10.67 -3.45
C LEU A 110 -7.43 11.46 -2.81
N LEU A 111 -8.44 10.76 -2.30
CA LEU A 111 -9.54 11.36 -1.54
C LEU A 111 -9.43 10.94 -0.08
N HIS A 112 -9.18 11.90 0.79
CA HIS A 112 -9.13 11.71 2.25
C HIS A 112 -10.51 11.62 2.90
N PHE A 113 -11.58 12.08 2.22
CA PHE A 113 -12.92 12.15 2.80
C PHE A 113 -13.02 12.93 4.12
N ASP A 114 -12.20 13.99 4.24
CA ASP A 114 -12.12 14.92 5.37
C ASP A 114 -13.22 16.01 5.36
N GLU A 115 -14.20 15.90 4.46
CA GLU A 115 -15.25 16.89 4.28
C GLU A 115 -16.32 16.86 5.38
N THR A 116 -16.89 18.03 5.67
CA THR A 116 -17.98 18.19 6.65
C THR A 116 -19.32 17.67 6.12
N ALA A 117 -20.25 17.39 7.03
CA ALA A 117 -21.59 16.91 6.68
C ALA A 117 -22.29 17.84 5.65
N GLY A 118 -22.90 17.24 4.63
CA GLY A 118 -23.55 17.96 3.52
C GLY A 118 -22.62 18.38 2.38
N ALA A 119 -21.35 17.94 2.36
CA ALA A 119 -20.44 18.20 1.26
C ALA A 119 -20.95 17.60 -0.06
N THR A 120 -20.77 18.35 -1.15
CA THR A 120 -21.12 17.96 -2.53
C THR A 120 -19.92 17.84 -3.45
N SER A 121 -18.72 18.17 -2.94
CA SER A 121 -17.45 18.13 -3.64
C SER A 121 -16.40 17.55 -2.69
N PHE A 122 -15.59 16.64 -3.22
CA PHE A 122 -14.57 15.89 -2.49
C PHE A 122 -13.21 16.16 -3.13
N ALA A 123 -12.29 16.72 -2.35
CA ALA A 123 -11.07 17.31 -2.88
C ALA A 123 -10.01 16.25 -3.21
N ASP A 124 -9.48 16.28 -4.43
CA ASP A 124 -8.33 15.47 -4.80
C ASP A 124 -7.03 16.03 -4.22
N SER A 125 -6.47 15.30 -3.26
CA SER A 125 -5.22 15.61 -2.57
C SER A 125 -3.99 15.01 -3.26
N SER A 126 -4.17 14.30 -4.38
CA SER A 126 -3.07 13.77 -5.17
C SER A 126 -2.26 14.86 -5.86
N GLY A 127 -2.83 16.05 -6.08
CA GLY A 127 -2.24 17.12 -6.91
C GLY A 127 -2.57 17.01 -8.40
N SER A 128 -3.33 15.99 -8.81
CA SER A 128 -3.82 15.83 -10.20
C SER A 128 -5.12 16.59 -10.49
N ALA A 129 -5.69 17.27 -9.47
CA ALA A 129 -6.90 18.09 -9.55
C ALA A 129 -8.16 17.34 -10.05
N ASN A 130 -8.26 16.05 -9.75
CA ASN A 130 -9.36 15.18 -10.14
C ASN A 130 -10.43 15.07 -9.05
N SER A 131 -10.90 16.20 -8.50
CA SER A 131 -11.92 16.21 -7.45
C SER A 131 -13.23 15.54 -7.90
N ALA A 132 -13.88 14.82 -6.98
CA ALA A 132 -15.16 14.17 -7.23
C ALA A 132 -16.34 15.05 -6.75
N THR A 133 -17.52 14.86 -7.33
CA THR A 133 -18.75 15.59 -6.96
C THR A 133 -19.93 14.64 -6.87
N CYS A 134 -20.99 15.02 -6.18
CA CYS A 134 -22.20 14.19 -6.04
C CYS A 134 -23.47 15.05 -5.98
N THR A 135 -24.59 14.41 -6.33
CA THR A 135 -25.94 14.98 -6.15
C THR A 135 -26.66 14.28 -5.00
N THR A 136 -26.53 12.95 -4.93
CA THR A 136 -26.81 12.17 -3.73
C THR A 136 -25.47 11.75 -3.15
N CYS A 137 -25.11 12.40 -2.04
CA CYS A 137 -23.78 12.34 -1.45
C CYS A 137 -23.78 11.42 -0.24
N PRO A 138 -22.70 10.67 0.00
CA PRO A 138 -22.57 9.92 1.23
C PRO A 138 -22.57 10.86 2.44
N ASP A 139 -23.09 10.36 3.56
CA ASP A 139 -23.01 11.03 4.84
C ASP A 139 -21.58 11.00 5.39
N VAL A 140 -21.36 11.69 6.50
CA VAL A 140 -20.07 11.72 7.19
C VAL A 140 -20.03 10.64 8.27
N GLY A 141 -19.03 9.76 8.18
CA GLY A 141 -18.68 8.76 9.19
C GLY A 141 -17.40 9.12 9.95
N THR A 142 -17.07 8.30 10.95
CA THR A 142 -15.77 8.35 11.64
C THR A 142 -14.70 7.71 10.77
N GLY A 143 -13.65 8.45 10.45
CA GLY A 143 -12.53 8.04 9.59
C GLY A 143 -11.64 6.96 10.18
N GLN A 144 -10.77 6.41 9.33
CA GLN A 144 -9.70 5.50 9.71
C GLN A 144 -8.49 6.29 10.21
N VAL A 145 -8.20 7.42 9.57
CA VAL A 145 -7.06 8.30 9.93
C VAL A 145 -7.47 9.17 11.12
N GLY A 146 -6.54 9.34 12.07
CA GLY A 146 -6.72 10.27 13.19
C GLY A 146 -5.68 11.38 13.22
N TYR A 147 -5.91 12.37 14.07
CA TYR A 147 -5.02 13.47 14.37
C TYR A 147 -5.04 13.76 15.86
N ALA A 148 -3.92 14.24 16.40
CA ALA A 148 -3.91 14.82 17.73
C ALA A 148 -4.41 16.27 17.64
N ASP A 149 -5.38 16.65 18.47
CA ASP A 149 -5.77 18.05 18.61
C ASP A 149 -4.73 18.85 19.40
N SER A 150 -4.95 20.16 19.52
CA SER A 150 -4.07 21.09 20.24
C SER A 150 -3.95 20.80 21.75
N GLU A 151 -4.81 19.95 22.30
CA GLU A 151 -4.83 19.55 23.70
C GLU A 151 -4.19 18.16 23.90
N GLY A 152 -3.71 17.55 22.81
CA GLY A 152 -3.11 16.22 22.81
C GLY A 152 -4.11 15.07 22.81
N ASN A 153 -5.40 15.34 22.61
CA ASN A 153 -6.40 14.28 22.47
C ASN A 153 -6.35 13.72 21.05
N PHE A 154 -6.40 12.39 20.94
CA PHE A 154 -6.48 11.72 19.65
C PHE A 154 -7.93 11.75 19.16
N ASN A 155 -8.14 12.38 18.01
CA ASN A 155 -9.42 12.46 17.32
C ASN A 155 -9.32 11.71 16.00
N PHE A 156 -10.44 11.14 15.53
CA PHE A 156 -10.52 10.61 14.18
C PHE A 156 -10.93 11.72 13.22
N LYS A 157 -10.38 11.68 12.00
CA LYS A 157 -10.91 12.44 10.87
C LYS A 157 -12.26 11.88 10.43
N THR A 158 -12.81 12.41 9.35
CA THR A 158 -14.05 11.91 8.78
C THR A 158 -13.81 10.86 7.71
N ALA A 159 -14.85 10.14 7.33
CA ALA A 159 -14.88 9.24 6.18
C ALA A 159 -16.21 9.38 5.45
N ALA A 160 -16.26 8.91 4.20
CA ALA A 160 -17.49 8.87 3.43
C ALA A 160 -18.33 7.64 3.83
N LEU A 161 -19.49 7.85 4.43
CA LEU A 161 -20.45 6.82 4.82
C LEU A 161 -21.53 6.65 3.75
N PHE A 162 -21.47 5.55 3.01
CA PHE A 162 -22.42 5.18 1.98
C PHE A 162 -23.53 4.30 2.54
N ALA A 163 -24.77 4.69 2.35
CA ALA A 163 -25.93 3.89 2.68
C ALA A 163 -26.48 3.19 1.42
N SER A 164 -26.52 1.86 1.45
CA SER A 164 -26.93 1.04 0.29
C SER A 164 -28.30 1.36 -0.33
N ALA A 165 -29.22 1.97 0.41
CA ALA A 165 -30.55 2.33 -0.05
C ALA A 165 -30.67 3.74 -0.68
N GLN A 166 -29.68 4.61 -0.45
CA GLN A 166 -29.78 6.04 -0.78
C GLN A 166 -29.28 6.35 -2.20
N GLY A 167 -28.49 5.44 -2.76
CA GLY A 167 -27.95 5.59 -4.10
C GLY A 167 -26.73 6.51 -4.17
N ASP A 168 -26.03 6.65 -3.05
CA ASP A 168 -24.87 7.51 -2.85
C ASP A 168 -23.79 7.18 -3.88
N ALA A 169 -23.34 8.20 -4.59
CA ALA A 169 -22.33 8.05 -5.63
C ALA A 169 -21.56 9.35 -5.81
N MET A 170 -20.24 9.24 -5.87
CA MET A 170 -19.39 10.34 -6.32
C MET A 170 -19.00 10.13 -7.77
N LEU A 171 -19.01 11.20 -8.55
CA LEU A 171 -18.74 11.23 -9.97
C LEU A 171 -17.58 12.18 -10.27
N PHE A 172 -16.69 11.73 -11.14
CA PHE A 172 -15.66 12.58 -11.71
C PHE A 172 -16.19 13.35 -12.92
N THR A 173 -15.60 14.50 -13.21
CA THR A 173 -15.98 15.36 -14.33
C THR A 173 -15.36 14.91 -15.65
N SER A 174 -14.17 14.32 -15.62
CA SER A 174 -13.45 13.82 -16.79
C SER A 174 -13.20 12.31 -16.69
N ALA A 175 -13.21 11.64 -17.84
CA ALA A 175 -12.83 10.22 -17.95
C ALA A 175 -11.32 10.03 -18.16
N ALA A 176 -10.63 11.04 -18.71
CA ALA A 176 -9.24 10.94 -19.17
C ALA A 176 -8.23 10.52 -18.08
N PRO A 177 -8.28 11.06 -16.84
CA PRO A 177 -7.30 10.71 -15.80
C PRO A 177 -7.28 9.23 -15.39
N PHE A 178 -8.38 8.54 -15.67
CA PHE A 178 -8.61 7.14 -15.32
C PHE A 178 -8.77 6.26 -16.57
N SER A 179 -8.34 6.74 -17.74
CA SER A 179 -8.45 5.98 -19.00
C SER A 179 -7.19 5.18 -19.26
N PHE A 180 -6.93 4.19 -18.39
CA PHE A 180 -5.84 3.22 -18.57
C PHE A 180 -6.18 2.23 -19.69
N GLU A 181 -5.21 1.91 -20.53
CA GLU A 181 -5.27 0.81 -21.50
C GLU A 181 -4.90 -0.52 -20.82
N LYS A 182 -5.21 -1.65 -21.47
CA LYS A 182 -4.77 -2.98 -21.06
C LYS A 182 -3.27 -3.12 -20.90
N THR A 183 -2.48 -2.33 -21.60
CA THR A 183 -1.02 -2.33 -21.47
C THR A 183 -0.52 -1.45 -20.34
N ASP A 184 -1.36 -0.58 -19.79
CA ASP A 184 -0.96 0.36 -18.76
C ASP A 184 -1.03 -0.32 -17.39
N ALA A 185 0.05 -0.17 -16.63
CA ALA A 185 0.07 -0.59 -15.24
C ALA A 185 -0.68 0.44 -14.39
N PHE A 186 -1.54 -0.03 -13.48
CA PHE A 186 -2.23 0.85 -12.53
C PHE A 186 -2.64 0.10 -11.27
N SER A 187 -2.94 0.85 -10.21
CA SER A 187 -3.36 0.29 -8.93
C SER A 187 -4.43 1.15 -8.28
N ILE A 188 -5.25 0.53 -7.43
CA ILE A 188 -6.32 1.20 -6.68
C ILE A 188 -6.26 0.71 -5.23
N SER A 189 -6.39 1.62 -4.27
CA SER A 189 -6.45 1.30 -2.84
C SER A 189 -7.56 2.07 -2.14
N ALA A 190 -8.06 1.51 -1.04
CA ALA A 190 -9.01 2.17 -0.15
C ALA A 190 -8.97 1.53 1.24
N TRP A 191 -9.24 2.32 2.27
CA TRP A 191 -9.77 1.79 3.52
C TRP A 191 -11.27 1.56 3.37
N VAL A 192 -11.72 0.39 3.82
CA VAL A 192 -13.12 -0.03 3.76
C VAL A 192 -13.58 -0.48 5.14
N LYS A 193 -14.80 -0.09 5.49
CA LYS A 193 -15.52 -0.60 6.65
C LYS A 193 -16.92 -0.98 6.19
N THR A 194 -17.21 -2.27 6.08
CA THR A 194 -18.44 -2.74 5.44
C THR A 194 -19.66 -2.52 6.34
N GLY A 195 -20.76 -2.03 5.77
CA GLY A 195 -22.04 -1.99 6.47
C GLY A 195 -22.66 -3.39 6.62
N ASP A 196 -23.95 -3.44 6.95
CA ASP A 196 -24.70 -4.70 7.03
C ASP A 196 -24.59 -5.52 5.74
N ALA A 197 -24.71 -6.84 5.89
CA ALA A 197 -24.52 -7.80 4.80
C ALA A 197 -25.41 -7.48 3.58
N SER A 198 -24.82 -6.90 2.54
CA SER A 198 -25.47 -6.74 1.24
C SER A 198 -25.41 -8.08 0.49
N THR A 199 -26.38 -8.40 -0.36
CA THR A 199 -26.36 -9.62 -1.17
C THR A 199 -25.66 -9.44 -2.53
N GLN A 200 -25.04 -8.28 -2.76
CA GLN A 200 -24.55 -7.85 -4.07
C GLN A 200 -23.10 -7.36 -4.02
N GLU A 201 -22.50 -7.19 -5.19
CA GLU A 201 -21.22 -6.52 -5.37
C GLU A 201 -21.31 -5.07 -4.87
N MET A 202 -20.31 -4.63 -4.10
CA MET A 202 -20.22 -3.29 -3.53
C MET A 202 -19.03 -2.55 -4.18
N PRO A 203 -19.27 -1.70 -5.18
CA PRO A 203 -18.22 -1.01 -5.92
C PRO A 203 -17.49 0.01 -5.05
N ILE A 204 -16.16 -0.05 -5.04
CA ILE A 204 -15.31 0.96 -4.40
C ILE A 204 -14.99 2.03 -5.45
N PHE A 205 -14.41 1.60 -6.58
CA PHE A 205 -14.07 2.45 -7.71
C PHE A 205 -14.46 1.78 -9.02
N ASN A 206 -15.25 2.47 -9.83
CA ASN A 206 -15.76 1.96 -11.09
C ASN A 206 -15.39 2.90 -12.25
N LYS A 207 -14.77 2.36 -13.30
CA LYS A 207 -14.48 3.05 -14.58
C LYS A 207 -14.93 2.16 -15.74
N GLY A 208 -16.19 1.77 -15.71
CA GLY A 208 -16.74 0.91 -16.75
C GLY A 208 -18.25 1.01 -16.89
N LEU A 209 -18.77 0.25 -17.85
CA LEU A 209 -20.20 0.08 -18.09
C LEU A 209 -20.69 -1.26 -17.58
N ASP A 210 -21.86 -1.24 -16.94
CA ASP A 210 -22.76 -2.39 -16.97
C ASP A 210 -23.59 -2.35 -18.25
N GLY A 211 -23.23 -3.22 -19.20
CA GLY A 211 -24.02 -3.43 -20.40
C GLY A 211 -25.33 -4.12 -20.05
N SER A 212 -26.46 -3.52 -20.38
CA SER A 212 -27.79 -4.16 -20.35
C SER A 212 -27.92 -5.31 -21.38
N SER A 213 -26.97 -5.43 -22.32
CA SER A 213 -26.91 -6.43 -23.40
C SER A 213 -25.67 -7.35 -23.36
N GLY A 214 -24.91 -7.37 -22.26
CA GLY A 214 -23.78 -8.30 -22.07
C GLY A 214 -22.40 -7.82 -22.57
N ALA A 215 -22.30 -6.64 -23.18
CA ALA A 215 -21.02 -5.99 -23.45
C ALA A 215 -20.69 -5.01 -22.31
N THR A 216 -19.81 -5.43 -21.39
CA THR A 216 -19.19 -4.56 -20.37
C THR A 216 -17.87 -4.03 -20.93
N THR A 217 -17.47 -2.82 -20.56
CA THR A 217 -16.16 -2.27 -20.96
C THR A 217 -15.57 -1.45 -19.83
N GLY A 218 -14.25 -1.50 -19.69
CA GLY A 218 -13.50 -0.82 -18.63
C GLY A 218 -13.21 -1.73 -17.45
N TYR A 219 -13.11 -1.14 -16.27
CA TYR A 219 -12.69 -1.86 -15.06
C TYR A 219 -13.47 -1.47 -13.81
N ASP A 220 -13.47 -2.36 -12.82
CA ASP A 220 -14.20 -2.24 -11.56
C ASP A 220 -13.40 -2.88 -10.43
N PHE A 221 -13.18 -2.12 -9.34
CA PHE A 221 -12.68 -2.63 -8.08
C PHE A 221 -13.78 -2.56 -7.02
N SER A 222 -14.12 -3.71 -6.47
CA SER A 222 -15.31 -3.89 -5.64
C SER A 222 -15.09 -4.91 -4.52
N LEU A 223 -15.98 -4.91 -3.54
CA LEU A 223 -16.15 -6.01 -2.62
C LEU A 223 -17.25 -6.94 -3.16
N TRP A 224 -16.95 -8.23 -3.27
CA TRP A 224 -17.83 -9.25 -3.78
C TRP A 224 -18.27 -10.20 -2.66
N ARG A 225 -19.58 -10.45 -2.56
CA ARG A 225 -20.09 -11.43 -1.60
C ARG A 225 -20.28 -12.78 -2.27
N THR A 226 -19.59 -13.81 -1.76
CA THR A 226 -19.66 -15.18 -2.28
C THR A 226 -19.55 -16.19 -1.15
N GLY A 227 -20.41 -17.21 -1.16
CA GLY A 227 -20.41 -18.25 -0.11
C GLY A 227 -20.56 -17.70 1.32
N GLY A 228 -21.27 -16.57 1.49
CA GLY A 228 -21.44 -15.90 2.79
C GLY A 228 -20.26 -15.00 3.21
N LYS A 229 -19.17 -14.96 2.44
CA LYS A 229 -17.97 -14.16 2.72
C LYS A 229 -17.93 -12.91 1.86
N THR A 230 -17.27 -11.86 2.36
CA THR A 230 -17.00 -10.63 1.61
C THR A 230 -15.51 -10.53 1.30
N VAL A 231 -15.16 -10.44 0.02
CA VAL A 231 -13.77 -10.44 -0.48
C VAL A 231 -13.57 -9.34 -1.52
N PRO A 232 -12.36 -8.79 -1.71
CA PRO A 232 -12.08 -7.89 -2.81
C PRO A 232 -12.17 -8.65 -4.15
N ARG A 233 -12.63 -7.94 -5.19
CA ARG A 233 -12.72 -8.42 -6.57
C ARG A 233 -12.30 -7.32 -7.53
N PHE A 234 -11.61 -7.72 -8.58
CA PHE A 234 -11.26 -6.86 -9.68
C PHE A 234 -11.75 -7.46 -11.01
N TYR A 235 -12.31 -6.59 -11.84
CA TYR A 235 -12.89 -6.94 -13.12
C TYR A 235 -12.37 -6.01 -14.21
N ILE A 236 -11.96 -6.58 -15.34
CA ILE A 236 -11.60 -5.84 -16.56
C ILE A 236 -12.33 -6.46 -17.76
N SER A 237 -12.74 -5.63 -18.72
CA SER A 237 -13.52 -6.07 -19.88
C SER A 237 -13.33 -5.17 -21.10
N ASP A 238 -13.36 -5.77 -22.28
CA ASP A 238 -13.40 -5.07 -23.57
C ASP A 238 -14.81 -5.11 -24.20
N PRO A 239 -15.14 -4.18 -25.11
CA PRO A 239 -16.46 -4.17 -25.75
C PRO A 239 -16.69 -5.36 -26.70
N GLY A 240 -15.66 -6.16 -27.01
CA GLY A 240 -15.74 -7.38 -27.80
C GLY A 240 -16.15 -8.62 -27.00
N GLY A 241 -16.37 -8.49 -25.69
CA GLY A 241 -16.79 -9.57 -24.80
C GLY A 241 -15.63 -10.29 -24.08
N GLY A 242 -14.39 -9.88 -24.32
CA GLY A 242 -13.25 -10.31 -23.52
C GLY A 242 -13.37 -9.81 -22.09
N ASN A 243 -13.07 -10.67 -21.10
CA ASN A 243 -13.18 -10.30 -19.70
C ASN A 243 -12.28 -11.13 -18.79
N ILE A 244 -11.77 -10.49 -17.75
CA ILE A 244 -11.03 -11.16 -16.67
C ILE A 244 -11.62 -10.70 -15.35
N ALA A 245 -11.87 -11.66 -14.48
CA ALA A 245 -12.39 -11.42 -13.14
C ALA A 245 -11.60 -12.24 -12.12
N VAL A 246 -11.01 -11.55 -11.16
CA VAL A 246 -10.21 -12.15 -10.09
C VAL A 246 -10.76 -11.67 -8.76
N ARG A 247 -10.95 -12.57 -7.81
CA ARG A 247 -11.38 -12.24 -6.44
C ARG A 247 -10.52 -12.93 -5.40
N GLY A 248 -10.56 -12.45 -4.16
CA GLY A 248 -10.03 -13.19 -3.02
C GLY A 248 -10.69 -14.57 -2.91
N ASN A 249 -9.91 -15.57 -2.50
CA ASN A 249 -10.41 -16.94 -2.30
C ASN A 249 -11.29 -17.08 -1.03
N GLY A 250 -11.32 -16.04 -0.17
CA GLY A 250 -12.06 -16.02 1.09
C GLY A 250 -11.28 -16.58 2.29
N SER A 251 -9.95 -16.63 2.23
CA SER A 251 -9.10 -16.87 3.40
C SER A 251 -9.27 -15.77 4.45
N VAL A 252 -9.44 -14.52 4.01
CA VAL A 252 -9.90 -13.40 4.84
C VAL A 252 -11.33 -13.03 4.44
N ASP A 253 -12.22 -12.91 5.43
CA ASP A 253 -13.63 -12.51 5.22
C ASP A 253 -13.90 -11.18 5.93
N LEU A 254 -14.05 -10.13 5.14
CA LEU A 254 -14.28 -8.77 5.63
C LEU A 254 -15.63 -8.62 6.35
N SER A 255 -16.58 -9.53 6.13
CA SER A 255 -17.87 -9.49 6.83
C SER A 255 -17.86 -10.10 8.23
N LEU A 256 -16.74 -10.69 8.68
CA LEU A 256 -16.60 -11.14 10.07
C LEU A 256 -16.28 -9.98 11.03
N SER A 257 -15.80 -8.86 10.50
CA SER A 257 -15.46 -7.64 11.24
C SER A 257 -16.02 -6.40 10.54
N PRO A 258 -17.34 -6.32 10.30
CA PRO A 258 -17.94 -5.25 9.50
C PRO A 258 -17.77 -3.87 10.16
N ALA A 259 -17.59 -3.82 11.48
CA ALA A 259 -17.33 -2.58 12.22
C ALA A 259 -15.85 -2.12 12.20
N SER A 260 -14.94 -2.93 11.64
CA SER A 260 -13.50 -2.65 11.60
C SER A 260 -13.06 -2.14 10.23
N TRP A 261 -12.11 -1.22 10.24
CA TRP A 261 -11.42 -0.76 9.03
C TRP A 261 -10.47 -1.85 8.53
N HIS A 262 -10.53 -2.11 7.23
CA HIS A 262 -9.58 -2.94 6.50
C HIS A 262 -9.02 -2.17 5.33
N HIS A 263 -7.74 -2.34 5.02
CA HIS A 263 -7.15 -1.75 3.82
C HIS A 263 -7.24 -2.76 2.69
N VAL A 264 -7.85 -2.39 1.57
CA VAL A 264 -7.93 -3.23 0.38
C VAL A 264 -7.24 -2.55 -0.79
N ALA A 265 -6.53 -3.34 -1.59
CA ALA A 265 -5.89 -2.83 -2.80
C ALA A 265 -5.90 -3.87 -3.92
N VAL A 266 -5.83 -3.35 -5.14
CA VAL A 266 -5.56 -4.12 -6.36
C VAL A 266 -4.40 -3.50 -7.10
N THR A 267 -3.53 -4.35 -7.66
CA THR A 267 -2.50 -3.93 -8.60
C THR A 267 -2.68 -4.68 -9.91
N TYR A 268 -2.52 -3.95 -11.02
CA TYR A 268 -2.54 -4.48 -12.36
C TYR A 268 -1.25 -4.10 -13.07
N LYS A 269 -0.54 -5.11 -13.57
CA LYS A 269 0.76 -4.94 -14.22
C LYS A 269 0.68 -4.32 -15.62
N GLY A 270 -0.46 -4.44 -16.30
CA GLY A 270 -0.57 -4.14 -17.71
C GLY A 270 0.02 -5.24 -18.60
N SER A 271 -0.69 -5.65 -19.64
CA SER A 271 -0.24 -6.63 -20.62
C SER A 271 -0.95 -6.46 -21.95
N SER A 272 -0.25 -6.75 -23.06
CA SER A 272 -0.88 -6.82 -24.39
C SER A 272 -1.84 -8.03 -24.50
N SER A 273 -1.65 -9.04 -23.66
CA SER A 273 -2.51 -10.21 -23.50
C SER A 273 -2.80 -10.40 -22.01
N PRO A 274 -3.74 -9.61 -21.44
CA PRO A 274 -4.07 -9.67 -20.02
C PRO A 274 -4.47 -11.08 -19.58
N SER A 275 -4.13 -11.42 -18.35
CA SER A 275 -4.50 -12.69 -17.71
C SER A 275 -4.67 -12.52 -16.20
N PRO A 276 -5.30 -13.47 -15.49
CA PRO A 276 -5.46 -13.41 -14.04
C PRO A 276 -4.16 -13.23 -13.24
N VAL A 277 -3.00 -13.64 -13.78
CA VAL A 277 -1.70 -13.50 -13.09
C VAL A 277 -1.16 -12.06 -13.09
N ASP A 278 -1.69 -11.20 -13.95
CA ASP A 278 -1.33 -9.78 -14.03
C ASP A 278 -2.05 -8.93 -12.96
N ILE A 279 -2.96 -9.54 -12.20
CA ILE A 279 -3.80 -8.91 -11.17
C ILE A 279 -3.44 -9.48 -9.81
N LYS A 280 -3.15 -8.62 -8.84
CA LYS A 280 -2.94 -9.01 -7.44
C LYS A 280 -3.92 -8.26 -6.55
N LEU A 281 -4.47 -8.97 -5.56
CA LEU A 281 -5.37 -8.42 -4.56
C LEU A 281 -4.71 -8.45 -3.19
N TYR A 282 -4.99 -7.44 -2.37
CA TYR A 282 -4.41 -7.29 -1.05
C TYR A 282 -5.48 -6.95 -0.02
N ILE A 283 -5.34 -7.51 1.18
CA ILE A 283 -6.10 -7.13 2.37
C ILE A 283 -5.11 -6.88 3.50
N ASP A 284 -5.27 -5.75 4.18
CA ASP A 284 -4.41 -5.33 5.30
C ASP A 284 -2.92 -5.43 4.95
N GLY A 285 -2.61 -5.00 3.72
CA GLY A 285 -1.26 -4.98 3.16
C GLY A 285 -0.65 -6.35 2.82
N LYS A 286 -1.37 -7.46 3.03
CA LYS A 286 -0.94 -8.81 2.65
C LYS A 286 -1.56 -9.22 1.31
N GLN A 287 -0.78 -9.88 0.44
CA GLN A 287 -1.29 -10.37 -0.83
C GLN A 287 -2.18 -11.59 -0.62
N GLU A 288 -3.39 -11.54 -1.16
CA GLU A 288 -4.37 -12.61 -1.05
C GLU A 288 -4.12 -13.73 -2.07
N GLN A 289 -4.49 -14.96 -1.68
CA GLN A 289 -4.72 -16.01 -2.66
C GLN A 289 -6.01 -15.73 -3.42
N THR A 290 -5.98 -15.90 -4.75
CA THR A 290 -7.11 -15.52 -5.60
C THR A 290 -7.83 -16.71 -6.21
N THR A 291 -9.10 -16.49 -6.56
CA THR A 291 -9.90 -17.34 -7.43
C THR A 291 -10.20 -16.57 -8.71
N THR A 292 -10.13 -17.26 -9.85
CA THR A 292 -10.52 -16.69 -11.15
C THR A 292 -12.00 -16.97 -11.41
N ASP A 293 -12.80 -15.92 -11.51
CA ASP A 293 -14.23 -16.04 -11.86
C ASP A 293 -14.45 -15.99 -13.38
N ALA A 294 -13.56 -15.33 -14.13
CA ALA A 294 -13.62 -15.24 -15.60
C ALA A 294 -12.22 -15.05 -16.19
N ASN A 295 -11.98 -15.64 -17.37
CA ASN A 295 -10.72 -15.55 -18.11
C ASN A 295 -10.95 -15.71 -19.62
N THR A 296 -11.78 -14.83 -20.18
CA THR A 296 -12.00 -14.74 -21.63
C THR A 296 -10.99 -13.75 -22.21
N PRO A 297 -10.19 -14.11 -23.23
CA PRO A 297 -9.13 -13.25 -23.75
C PRO A 297 -9.62 -11.84 -24.10
N ILE A 298 -8.90 -10.82 -23.61
CA ILE A 298 -9.13 -9.41 -23.94
C ILE A 298 -8.29 -9.04 -25.17
N SER A 299 -8.98 -8.84 -26.29
CA SER A 299 -8.35 -8.54 -27.58
C SER A 299 -8.50 -7.07 -27.97
N GLY A 300 -9.57 -6.40 -27.52
CA GLY A 300 -9.84 -4.99 -27.75
C GLY A 300 -9.23 -4.07 -26.68
N SER A 301 -9.35 -2.77 -26.93
CA SER A 301 -9.11 -1.73 -25.92
C SER A 301 -10.26 -1.71 -24.92
N PHE A 302 -9.95 -1.50 -23.64
CA PHE A 302 -10.98 -1.20 -22.64
C PHE A 302 -11.07 0.28 -22.26
N ILE A 303 -10.34 1.16 -22.96
CA ILE A 303 -10.53 2.61 -22.86
C ILE A 303 -11.94 2.97 -23.32
N ASN A 304 -12.60 3.80 -22.53
CA ASN A 304 -13.96 4.25 -22.78
C ASN A 304 -14.17 5.68 -22.25
N THR A 305 -15.20 6.35 -22.73
CA THR A 305 -15.55 7.73 -22.36
C THR A 305 -16.33 7.84 -21.05
N ILE A 306 -16.57 6.72 -20.35
CA ILE A 306 -17.33 6.72 -19.11
C ILE A 306 -16.51 7.37 -18.02
N ARG A 307 -17.13 8.28 -17.30
CA ARG A 307 -16.54 8.94 -16.14
C ARG A 307 -16.48 7.95 -14.98
N ALA A 308 -15.34 7.93 -14.29
CA ALA A 308 -15.18 7.11 -13.10
C ALA A 308 -16.21 7.49 -12.03
N LYS A 309 -16.44 6.56 -11.11
CA LYS A 309 -17.36 6.70 -9.98
C LYS A 309 -16.77 6.05 -8.74
N ILE A 310 -17.10 6.60 -7.58
CA ILE A 310 -16.83 5.97 -6.28
C ILE A 310 -18.17 5.59 -5.65
N GLY A 311 -18.20 4.42 -5.04
CA GLY A 311 -19.35 3.94 -4.27
C GLY A 311 -20.52 3.43 -5.12
N ALA A 312 -20.44 3.48 -6.45
CA ALA A 312 -21.53 3.04 -7.31
C ALA A 312 -21.08 2.53 -8.68
N ARG A 313 -21.92 1.66 -9.25
CA ARG A 313 -21.81 1.12 -10.62
C ARG A 313 -23.19 1.22 -11.29
N PHE A 314 -23.22 1.88 -12.46
CA PHE A 314 -24.43 2.17 -13.25
C PHE A 314 -24.22 1.84 -14.74
N ASP A 315 -25.31 1.75 -15.50
CA ASP A 315 -25.24 1.71 -16.96
C ASP A 315 -24.93 3.09 -17.60
N SER A 316 -24.70 3.08 -18.91
CA SER A 316 -24.26 4.23 -19.73
C SER A 316 -25.23 5.43 -19.77
N THR A 317 -26.49 5.27 -19.36
CA THR A 317 -27.50 6.31 -19.45
C THR A 317 -27.63 7.15 -18.19
N GLY A 318 -26.90 6.81 -17.12
CA GLY A 318 -27.12 7.38 -15.79
C GLY A 318 -28.52 7.10 -15.23
N SER A 319 -29.30 6.25 -15.91
CA SER A 319 -30.69 5.94 -15.59
C SER A 319 -30.78 4.64 -14.79
N PRO A 320 -31.80 4.48 -13.92
CA PRO A 320 -32.03 3.24 -13.19
C PRO A 320 -32.52 2.13 -14.11
N SER A 321 -31.63 1.29 -14.61
CA SER A 321 -32.01 -0.05 -15.07
C SER A 321 -31.44 -1.10 -14.13
N GLY A 322 -32.34 -1.92 -13.56
CA GLY A 322 -32.24 -3.21 -12.85
C GLY A 322 -31.05 -3.61 -11.96
N ASN A 323 -29.81 -3.21 -12.26
CA ASN A 323 -28.56 -3.75 -11.73
C ASN A 323 -27.69 -2.66 -11.09
N LYS A 324 -28.28 -1.65 -10.45
CA LYS A 324 -27.48 -0.69 -9.69
C LYS A 324 -26.82 -1.40 -8.52
N ARG A 325 -25.51 -1.24 -8.41
CA ARG A 325 -24.73 -1.70 -7.27
C ARG A 325 -24.20 -0.49 -6.54
N PHE A 326 -24.37 -0.50 -5.23
CA PHE A 326 -23.95 0.57 -4.35
C PHE A 326 -23.05 0.00 -3.27
N PHE A 327 -22.07 0.81 -2.87
CA PHE A 327 -21.32 0.53 -1.67
C PHE A 327 -22.21 0.63 -0.45
N ASN A 328 -21.94 -0.21 0.55
CA ASN A 328 -22.60 -0.17 1.84
C ASN A 328 -21.54 -0.14 2.93
N GLY A 329 -21.47 0.96 3.68
CA GLY A 329 -20.46 1.16 4.71
C GLY A 329 -19.60 2.40 4.44
N SER A 330 -18.43 2.46 5.07
CA SER A 330 -17.54 3.61 4.99
C SER A 330 -16.34 3.36 4.08
N LEU A 331 -15.96 4.38 3.32
CA LEU A 331 -14.70 4.45 2.57
C LEU A 331 -13.83 5.56 3.16
N ASP A 332 -12.53 5.32 3.18
CA ASP A 332 -11.50 6.30 3.55
C ASP A 332 -10.26 6.14 2.64
N GLU A 333 -9.51 7.22 2.40
CA GLU A 333 -8.25 7.25 1.65
C GLU A 333 -8.29 6.52 0.29
N VAL A 334 -9.31 6.80 -0.53
CA VAL A 334 -9.43 6.19 -1.86
C VAL A 334 -8.38 6.79 -2.79
N ALA A 335 -7.50 5.94 -3.32
CA ALA A 335 -6.41 6.37 -4.18
C ALA A 335 -6.30 5.55 -5.47
N VAL A 336 -5.85 6.20 -6.55
CA VAL A 336 -5.58 5.58 -7.85
C VAL A 336 -4.18 5.97 -8.31
N TYR A 337 -3.40 4.98 -8.73
CA TYR A 337 -2.01 5.13 -9.16
C TYR A 337 -1.86 4.73 -10.61
N ASN A 338 -1.09 5.49 -11.40
CA ASN A 338 -0.76 5.13 -12.80
C ASN A 338 0.46 4.19 -12.89
N ALA A 339 0.60 3.28 -11.92
CA ALA A 339 1.66 2.29 -11.84
C ALA A 339 1.19 1.02 -11.10
N GLU A 340 1.86 -0.11 -11.34
CA GLU A 340 1.73 -1.31 -10.50
C GLU A 340 2.43 -1.03 -9.17
N LEU A 341 1.69 -1.02 -8.06
CA LEU A 341 2.27 -0.95 -6.73
C LEU A 341 2.94 -2.29 -6.39
N THR A 342 4.11 -2.21 -5.76
CA THR A 342 4.79 -3.37 -5.19
C THR A 342 4.09 -3.82 -3.90
N PRO A 343 4.28 -5.08 -3.46
CA PRO A 343 3.78 -5.51 -2.15
C PRO A 343 4.25 -4.61 -1.00
N THR A 344 5.47 -4.06 -1.12
CA THR A 344 6.01 -3.07 -0.19
C THR A 344 5.16 -1.80 -0.15
N ASP A 345 4.82 -1.25 -1.32
CA ASP A 345 4.01 -0.05 -1.43
C ASP A 345 2.64 -0.22 -0.79
N VAL A 346 1.99 -1.36 -1.04
CA VAL A 346 0.67 -1.67 -0.48
C VAL A 346 0.72 -1.86 1.03
N TRP A 347 1.78 -2.50 1.55
CA TRP A 347 1.98 -2.62 3.00
C TRP A 347 2.22 -1.25 3.66
N GLY A 348 2.97 -0.36 3.01
CA GLY A 348 3.14 1.02 3.48
C GLY A 348 1.82 1.77 3.58
N LEU A 349 0.97 1.65 2.55
CA LEU A 349 -0.37 2.24 2.55
C LEU A 349 -1.19 1.74 3.74
N TYR A 350 -1.24 0.42 3.94
CA TYR A 350 -1.97 -0.17 5.05
C TYR A 350 -1.46 0.30 6.42
N LYS A 351 -0.14 0.29 6.64
CA LYS A 351 0.38 0.47 7.99
C LYS A 351 0.53 1.94 8.38
N TYR A 352 0.78 2.83 7.42
CA TYR A 352 1.15 4.22 7.68
C TYR A 352 0.33 5.24 6.89
N ASN A 353 -0.58 4.77 6.03
CA ASN A 353 -1.32 5.62 5.11
C ASN A 353 -0.41 6.44 4.17
N ILE A 354 0.72 5.83 3.78
CA ILE A 354 1.68 6.39 2.83
C ILE A 354 2.10 5.25 1.90
N PRO A 355 2.00 5.38 0.59
CA PRO A 355 2.57 4.38 -0.28
C PRO A 355 4.09 4.48 -0.24
N VAL A 356 4.78 3.34 -0.33
CA VAL A 356 6.22 3.28 -0.09
C VAL A 356 6.95 4.14 -1.12
N CYS A 357 7.71 5.08 -0.59
CA CYS A 357 8.57 5.95 -1.35
C CYS A 357 9.53 5.10 -2.18
N GLY A 358 9.49 5.28 -3.51
CA GLY A 358 10.15 4.43 -4.49
C GLY A 358 11.49 3.87 -4.00
N LEU A 359 11.65 2.56 -4.14
CA LEU A 359 12.71 1.82 -3.46
C LEU A 359 14.12 2.24 -3.96
N VAL A 360 15.01 2.54 -3.03
CA VAL A 360 16.45 2.62 -3.27
C VAL A 360 16.98 1.20 -3.49
N ASP A 361 17.71 0.99 -4.57
CA ASP A 361 18.22 -0.31 -5.01
C ASP A 361 17.15 -1.41 -5.13
N ASN A 362 15.90 -1.04 -5.47
CA ASN A 362 14.74 -1.94 -5.48
C ASN A 362 14.51 -2.68 -4.14
N LYS A 363 15.03 -2.13 -3.04
CA LYS A 363 15.09 -2.81 -1.75
C LYS A 363 14.61 -1.92 -0.60
N PHE A 364 15.10 -0.68 -0.50
CA PHE A 364 14.89 0.14 0.69
C PHE A 364 13.92 1.31 0.46
N ALA A 365 12.98 1.49 1.36
CA ALA A 365 12.13 2.68 1.40
C ALA A 365 12.80 3.81 2.16
N ARG A 366 12.68 5.06 1.70
CA ARG A 366 13.09 6.26 2.45
C ARG A 366 11.99 7.32 2.49
N TYR A 367 11.63 7.77 3.67
CA TYR A 367 10.64 8.82 3.84
C TYR A 367 10.93 9.68 5.06
N VAL A 368 10.37 10.88 5.07
CA VAL A 368 10.43 11.83 6.17
C VAL A 368 9.02 12.11 6.65
N VAL A 369 8.85 12.05 7.96
CA VAL A 369 7.63 12.50 8.63
C VAL A 369 7.91 13.86 9.24
N LEU A 370 7.22 14.88 8.75
CA LEU A 370 7.28 16.24 9.26
C LEU A 370 6.07 16.48 10.16
N LYS A 371 6.27 16.94 11.39
CA LYS A 371 5.18 17.26 12.32
C LYS A 371 5.25 18.70 12.81
N ASN A 372 4.09 19.31 13.02
CA ASN A 372 3.93 20.63 13.65
C ASN A 372 4.69 21.78 12.94
N ILE A 373 4.65 21.86 11.61
CA ILE A 373 5.30 22.94 10.84
C ILE A 373 4.25 23.95 10.35
N CYS A 374 4.38 25.22 10.78
CA CYS A 374 3.65 26.32 10.16
C CYS A 374 4.60 27.42 9.68
N ARG A 375 4.52 27.77 8.39
CA ARG A 375 5.40 28.74 7.73
C ARG A 375 4.71 30.06 7.44
N ALA A 376 5.51 31.09 7.22
CA ALA A 376 5.03 32.39 6.77
C ALA A 376 4.68 32.39 5.28
N GLU A 377 3.83 33.35 4.89
CA GLU A 377 3.52 33.60 3.48
C GLU A 377 4.78 34.04 2.72
N LEU A 378 4.81 33.75 1.41
CA LEU A 378 5.92 34.07 0.51
C LEU A 378 6.28 35.57 0.61
N GLY A 379 7.56 35.86 0.88
CA GLY A 379 8.09 37.23 0.93
C GLY A 379 8.36 37.80 2.33
N THR A 380 8.25 37.00 3.39
CA THR A 380 8.67 37.38 4.75
C THR A 380 9.98 36.71 5.15
N SER A 381 10.76 37.33 6.05
CA SER A 381 12.08 36.86 6.49
C SER A 381 12.03 35.72 7.52
N ALA A 382 10.84 35.18 7.82
CA ALA A 382 10.65 34.13 8.82
C ALA A 382 10.27 32.81 8.13
N ASP A 383 11.16 31.82 8.18
CA ASP A 383 10.93 30.54 7.50
C ASP A 383 9.88 29.65 8.19
N ILE A 384 9.74 29.74 9.51
CA ILE A 384 8.72 28.99 10.30
C ILE A 384 8.13 29.94 11.36
N LEU A 385 6.82 30.18 11.31
CA LEU A 385 6.11 31.14 12.19
C LEU A 385 5.72 30.57 13.55
N GLY A 386 5.45 29.26 13.64
CA GLY A 386 4.89 28.66 14.85
C GLY A 386 4.28 27.27 14.59
N PRO A 387 3.56 26.70 15.57
CA PRO A 387 2.78 25.49 15.37
C PRO A 387 1.52 25.75 14.54
N VAL A 388 0.97 24.69 13.96
CA VAL A 388 -0.35 24.74 13.29
C VAL A 388 -1.44 24.73 14.35
N ASN A 389 -2.42 25.63 14.24
CA ASN A 389 -3.58 25.71 15.11
C ASN A 389 -4.67 24.70 14.70
N SER A 390 -5.70 24.58 15.53
CA SER A 390 -6.81 23.62 15.38
C SER A 390 -7.66 23.78 14.10
N MET A 391 -7.46 24.84 13.31
CA MET A 391 -8.15 25.10 12.05
C MET A 391 -7.21 25.00 10.84
N GLY A 392 -5.99 24.50 11.01
CA GLY A 392 -4.98 24.41 9.96
C GLY A 392 -4.20 25.70 9.72
N GLY A 393 -4.46 26.79 10.46
CA GLY A 393 -3.74 28.07 10.36
C GLY A 393 -2.47 28.14 11.24
N CYS A 394 -1.61 29.15 11.08
CA CYS A 394 -0.47 29.32 12.00
C CYS A 394 -0.91 29.96 13.32
N ALA A 395 -0.54 29.35 14.45
CA ALA A 395 -0.66 30.01 15.74
C ALA A 395 0.39 31.14 15.84
N GLY A 396 -0.04 32.36 16.17
CA GLY A 396 0.87 33.48 16.49
C GLY A 396 0.85 34.71 15.58
N TYR A 397 -0.14 34.90 14.70
CA TYR A 397 -0.32 36.22 14.07
C TYR A 397 -0.87 37.23 15.12
N GLY A 398 0.04 37.97 15.77
CA GLY A 398 -0.31 39.11 16.63
C GLY A 398 0.50 39.30 17.91
N GLY A 399 1.47 38.45 18.22
CA GLY A 399 2.37 38.63 19.36
C GLY A 399 3.65 37.83 19.14
N SER A 400 4.78 38.34 19.64
CA SER A 400 6.10 37.72 19.50
C SER A 400 6.01 36.22 19.82
N PRO A 401 6.04 35.31 18.83
CA PRO A 401 5.85 33.90 19.10
C PRO A 401 7.09 33.39 19.81
N VAL A 402 6.92 32.84 21.02
CA VAL A 402 7.97 32.02 21.62
C VAL A 402 8.02 30.76 20.78
N VAL A 403 8.96 30.73 19.84
CA VAL A 403 9.19 29.57 19.00
C VAL A 403 9.78 28.47 19.88
N ASP A 404 8.95 27.50 20.29
CA ASP A 404 9.45 26.29 20.91
C ASP A 404 9.99 25.37 19.80
N TYR A 405 11.29 25.41 19.60
CA TYR A 405 11.97 24.63 18.57
C TYR A 405 12.02 23.13 18.90
N ASP A 406 11.82 22.74 20.16
CA ASP A 406 11.87 21.35 20.63
C ASP A 406 10.56 20.58 20.33
N THR A 407 9.49 21.28 19.98
CA THR A 407 8.21 20.67 19.58
C THR A 407 8.14 20.33 18.08
N LYS A 408 9.14 20.73 17.30
CA LYS A 408 9.18 20.58 15.84
C LYS A 408 10.09 19.42 15.45
N LYS A 409 9.51 18.40 14.83
CA LYS A 409 10.19 17.12 14.58
C LYS A 409 10.15 16.74 13.10
N ALA A 410 11.30 16.39 12.59
CA ALA A 410 11.42 15.65 11.34
C ALA A 410 12.02 14.28 11.67
N THR A 411 11.29 13.22 11.37
CA THR A 411 11.78 11.86 11.58
C THR A 411 12.08 11.24 10.22
N VAL A 412 13.35 10.92 9.98
CA VAL A 412 13.80 10.20 8.80
C VAL A 412 13.65 8.72 9.08
N PHE A 413 13.06 7.99 8.13
CA PHE A 413 12.89 6.55 8.23
C PHE A 413 13.50 5.85 7.03
N THR A 414 14.06 4.68 7.32
CA THR A 414 14.52 3.71 6.33
C THR A 414 13.96 2.34 6.66
N ARG A 415 13.36 1.67 5.66
CA ARG A 415 12.74 0.36 5.87
C ARG A 415 13.09 -0.64 4.79
N TRP A 416 13.19 -1.90 5.19
CA TRP A 416 13.36 -3.03 4.27
C TRP A 416 12.48 -4.22 4.64
N GLY A 417 11.80 -4.74 3.63
CA GLY A 417 10.97 -5.93 3.72
C GLY A 417 11.59 -7.11 3.00
N ASP A 418 11.61 -8.26 3.67
CA ASP A 418 12.02 -9.52 3.03
C ASP A 418 10.80 -10.07 2.27
N PRO A 419 10.80 -10.09 0.93
CA PRO A 419 9.64 -10.51 0.14
C PRO A 419 9.22 -11.97 0.39
N ASP A 420 10.08 -12.77 1.02
CA ASP A 420 9.80 -14.18 1.36
C ASP A 420 9.07 -14.35 2.71
N TYR A 421 8.82 -13.28 3.48
CA TYR A 421 8.18 -13.34 4.80
C TYR A 421 6.71 -12.88 4.78
N THR A 422 5.80 -13.74 5.26
CA THR A 422 4.34 -13.56 5.20
C THR A 422 3.69 -12.95 6.46
N GLU A 423 4.45 -12.79 7.55
CA GLU A 423 3.87 -12.39 8.85
C GLU A 423 4.11 -10.92 9.21
N ASP A 424 5.28 -10.36 8.87
CA ASP A 424 5.61 -8.93 8.94
C ASP A 424 6.41 -8.55 7.70
N PHE A 425 5.81 -7.73 6.83
CA PHE A 425 6.40 -7.44 5.52
C PHE A 425 7.69 -6.60 5.65
N PHE A 426 7.88 -5.78 6.71
CA PHE A 426 9.15 -5.11 7.02
C PHE A 426 9.90 -5.84 8.15
N THR A 427 11.13 -6.28 7.89
CA THR A 427 11.97 -6.97 8.89
C THR A 427 13.01 -6.06 9.55
N ILE A 428 13.23 -4.87 8.99
CA ILE A 428 14.13 -3.83 9.51
C ILE A 428 13.43 -2.48 9.34
N GLU A 429 13.17 -1.81 10.45
CA GLU A 429 12.73 -0.42 10.53
C GLU A 429 13.72 0.34 11.43
N GLU A 430 14.39 1.33 10.86
CA GLU A 430 15.28 2.23 11.58
C GLU A 430 14.80 3.66 11.35
N SER A 431 14.95 4.52 12.36
CA SER A 431 14.52 5.91 12.31
C SER A 431 15.47 6.81 13.07
N VAL A 432 15.65 8.04 12.58
CA VAL A 432 16.35 9.11 13.29
C VAL A 432 15.41 10.30 13.39
N GLU A 433 15.16 10.71 14.63
CA GLU A 433 14.40 11.91 14.94
C GLU A 433 15.35 13.11 15.01
N LEU A 434 15.02 14.16 14.26
CA LEU A 434 15.71 15.43 14.27
C LEU A 434 14.75 16.49 14.82
N TYR A 435 15.19 17.18 15.86
CA TYR A 435 14.57 18.42 16.28
C TYR A 435 14.94 19.49 15.27
N LEU A 436 13.94 20.17 14.70
CA LEU A 436 14.22 21.26 13.76
C LEU A 436 15.07 22.36 14.44
N ALA A 437 15.00 22.52 15.76
CA ALA A 437 15.91 23.32 16.59
C ALA A 437 17.40 23.12 16.23
N ASN A 438 17.82 21.87 16.15
CA ASN A 438 19.22 21.48 15.92
C ASN A 438 19.62 21.56 14.45
N LEU A 439 18.66 21.87 13.57
CA LEU A 439 18.90 22.18 12.17
C LEU A 439 19.08 23.69 11.94
N PHE A 440 18.92 24.54 12.94
CA PHE A 440 19.32 25.95 12.86
C PHE A 440 20.78 26.07 13.28
N LEU A 441 21.66 26.48 12.37
CA LEU A 441 22.90 27.11 12.80
C LEU A 441 22.53 28.49 13.30
N ASP A 442 23.04 28.88 14.47
CA ASP A 442 23.07 30.28 14.90
C ASP A 442 23.66 31.10 13.75
N SER A 443 22.80 31.85 13.05
CA SER A 443 23.20 32.83 12.04
C SER A 443 23.59 34.13 12.71
#